data_AF-A0A7X9G3U9-F1
#
_entry.id   AF-A0A7X9G3U9-F1
#
_cell.length_a   1.000
_cell.length_b   1.000
_cell.length_c   1.000
_cell.angle_alpha   90.00
_cell.angle_beta   90.00
_cell.angle_gamma   90.00
#
_symmetry.space_group_name_H-M   'P 1'
#
loop_
_entity.id
_entity.type
_entity.pdbx_description
1 polymer ?
#
loop_
_entity_poly.entity_id
_entity_poly.type
_entity_poly.pdbx_seq_one_letter_code
_entity_poly.pdbx_strand_id
1 'polypeptide(L)'
;MKIGLLPLYIKLYEDVSPSRHDSMQANAVRIADLLRQRGVNVVRAPICCLRPDFAAAVQRFEDEQVDAIVTLHLAYSPSLESADVLA
;
A
#
# COMPACT_ATOMS: atom_id res chain seq x y z
N MET A 1 18.05 0.86 -5.04
CA MET A 1 16.72 1.47 -5.11
C MET A 1 15.87 0.97 -3.95
N LYS A 2 15.40 1.89 -3.11
CA LYS A 2 14.46 1.68 -2.01
C LYS A 2 13.09 2.17 -2.45
N ILE A 3 12.06 1.36 -2.30
CA ILE A 3 10.69 1.73 -2.70
C ILE A 3 9.74 1.66 -1.51
N GLY A 4 8.73 2.53 -1.54
CA GLY A 4 7.53 2.42 -0.71
C GLY A 4 6.47 1.60 -1.46
N LEU A 5 6.21 0.37 -1.03
CA LEU A 5 5.09 -0.41 -1.56
C LEU A 5 3.82 -0.01 -0.83
N LEU A 6 2.86 0.56 -1.57
CA LEU A 6 1.59 1.09 -1.09
C LEU A 6 0.45 0.18 -1.59
N PRO A 7 -0.04 -0.79 -0.80
CA PRO A 7 -1.20 -1.59 -1.14
C PRO A 7 -2.49 -0.81 -0.85
N LEU A 8 -3.46 -0.87 -1.75
CA LEU A 8 -4.73 -0.15 -1.56
C LEU A 8 -5.93 -0.89 -2.16
N TYR A 9 -7.09 -0.66 -1.54
CA TYR A 9 -8.43 -0.94 -2.05
C TYR A 9 -9.43 0.06 -1.43
N ILE A 10 -10.71 0.02 -1.81
CA ILE A 10 -11.75 0.82 -1.15
C ILE A 10 -12.17 0.22 0.20
N LYS A 11 -12.47 1.07 1.19
CA LYS A 11 -12.95 0.68 2.52
C LYS A 11 -14.16 -0.28 2.51
N LEU A 12 -15.01 -0.22 1.48
CA LEU A 12 -16.18 -1.09 1.35
C LEU A 12 -15.85 -2.58 1.54
N TYR A 13 -14.66 -3.04 1.10
CA TYR A 13 -14.26 -4.43 1.28
C TYR A 13 -14.11 -4.83 2.74
N GLU A 14 -13.64 -3.93 3.62
CA GLU A 14 -13.56 -4.19 5.06
C GLU A 14 -14.94 -4.22 5.71
N ASP A 15 -15.84 -3.37 5.23
CA ASP A 15 -17.18 -3.23 5.81
C ASP A 15 -18.08 -4.43 5.43
N VAL A 16 -17.98 -4.93 4.19
CA VAL A 16 -18.88 -5.99 3.67
C VAL A 16 -18.23 -7.38 3.60
N SER A 17 -16.89 -7.46 3.61
CA SER A 17 -16.16 -8.72 3.48
C SER A 17 -14.84 -8.70 4.25
N PRO A 18 -14.86 -8.46 5.59
CA PRO A 18 -13.65 -8.32 6.40
C PRO A 18 -12.75 -9.56 6.35
N SER A 19 -13.32 -10.75 6.14
CA SER A 19 -12.56 -12.00 5.99
C SER A 19 -11.58 -12.00 4.81
N ARG A 20 -11.74 -11.10 3.84
CA ARG A 20 -10.81 -10.96 2.71
C ARG A 20 -9.55 -10.18 3.06
N HIS A 21 -9.60 -9.32 4.08
CA HIS A 21 -8.49 -8.44 4.47
C HIS A 21 -7.18 -9.24 4.63
N ASP A 22 -7.21 -10.33 5.39
CA ASP A 22 -5.99 -11.09 5.70
C ASP A 22 -5.39 -11.75 4.47
N SER A 23 -6.22 -12.28 3.56
CA SER A 23 -5.75 -12.85 2.30
C SER A 23 -5.13 -11.80 1.37
N MET A 24 -5.71 -10.59 1.33
CA MET A 24 -5.21 -9.46 0.55
C MET A 24 -3.89 -8.93 1.12
N GLN A 25 -3.81 -8.83 2.45
CA GLN A 25 -2.60 -8.46 3.18
C GLN A 25 -1.49 -9.49 2.94
N ALA A 26 -1.81 -10.79 3.00
CA ALA A 26 -0.86 -11.85 2.69
C ALA A 26 -0.33 -11.77 1.25
N ASN A 27 -1.18 -11.43 0.28
CA ASN A 27 -0.74 -11.21 -1.10
C ASN A 27 0.19 -10.00 -1.23
N ALA A 28 -0.09 -8.90 -0.53
CA ALA A 28 0.80 -7.73 -0.51
C ALA A 28 2.17 -8.05 0.12
N VAL A 29 2.20 -8.84 1.20
CA VAL A 29 3.45 -9.35 1.80
C VAL A 29 4.22 -10.21 0.80
N ARG A 30 3.55 -11.17 0.15
CA ARG A 30 4.17 -12.04 -0.85
C ARG A 30 4.81 -11.25 -2.00
N ILE A 31 4.14 -10.19 -2.47
CA ILE A 31 4.67 -9.31 -3.53
C ILE A 31 5.91 -8.55 -3.03
N ALA A 32 5.88 -8.01 -1.81
CA ALA A 32 7.04 -7.36 -1.20
C ALA A 32 8.25 -8.30 -1.12
N ASP A 33 8.04 -9.56 -0.71
CA ASP A 33 9.10 -10.54 -0.59
C ASP A 33 9.68 -10.94 -1.95
N LEU A 34 8.83 -11.09 -2.98
CA LEU A 34 9.28 -11.34 -4.35
C LEU A 34 10.10 -10.17 -4.92
N LEU A 35 9.80 -8.94 -4.55
CA LEU A 35 10.59 -7.76 -4.94
C LEU A 35 11.93 -7.74 -4.19
N ARG A 36 11.95 -8.06 -2.90
CA ARG A 36 13.18 -8.19 -2.09
C ARG A 36 14.12 -9.26 -2.64
N GLN A 37 13.57 -10.41 -3.05
CA GLN A 37 14.34 -11.49 -3.69
C GLN A 37 15.00 -11.05 -5.01
N ARG A 38 14.49 -10.00 -5.66
CA ARG A 38 15.06 -9.40 -6.87
C ARG A 38 16.03 -8.24 -6.57
N GLY A 39 16.41 -8.05 -5.31
CA GLY A 39 17.38 -7.02 -4.90
C GLY A 39 16.77 -5.64 -4.65
N VAL A 40 15.44 -5.51 -4.58
CA VAL A 40 14.77 -4.24 -4.27
C VAL A 40 14.63 -4.09 -2.75
N ASN A 41 15.02 -2.94 -2.19
CA ASN A 41 14.73 -2.63 -0.79
C ASN A 41 13.28 -2.14 -0.67
N VAL A 42 12.43 -2.81 0.11
CA VAL A 42 10.99 -2.55 0.17
C VAL A 42 10.55 -2.14 1.56
N VAL A 43 10.10 -0.90 1.69
CA VAL A 43 9.30 -0.40 2.82
C VAL A 43 7.84 -0.61 2.47
N ARG A 44 7.11 -1.41 3.25
CA ARG A 44 5.72 -1.76 2.95
C ARG A 44 4.76 -1.07 3.92
N ALA A 45 3.74 -0.40 3.40
CA ALA A 45 2.61 0.09 4.19
C ALA A 45 1.57 -1.02 4.45
N PRO A 46 0.72 -0.88 5.49
CA PRO A 46 -0.56 -1.59 5.58
C PRO A 46 -1.44 -1.31 4.35
N ILE A 47 -2.56 -2.02 4.20
CA ILE A 47 -3.54 -1.68 3.16
C ILE A 47 -4.13 -0.31 3.48
N CYS A 48 -4.12 0.59 2.50
CA CYS A 48 -4.69 1.93 2.62
C CYS A 48 -6.08 1.98 1.99
N CYS A 49 -7.04 2.52 2.74
CA CYS A 49 -8.46 2.55 2.38
C CYS A 49 -9.00 3.97 2.35
N LEU A 50 -8.56 4.80 3.29
CA LEU A 50 -8.99 6.18 3.50
C LEU A 50 -7.78 7.11 3.50
N ARG A 51 -8.04 8.40 3.26
CA ARG A 51 -7.02 9.47 3.24
C ARG A 51 -6.00 9.41 4.39
N PRO A 52 -6.39 9.16 5.67
CA PRO A 52 -5.40 9.05 6.76
C PRO A 52 -4.42 7.88 6.59
N ASP A 53 -4.85 6.77 6.00
CA ASP A 53 -3.98 5.61 5.75
C ASP A 53 -2.91 5.97 4.72
N PHE A 54 -3.31 6.68 3.65
CA PHE A 54 -2.39 7.17 2.62
C PHE A 54 -1.39 8.17 3.23
N ALA A 55 -1.88 9.12 4.04
CA ALA A 55 -1.01 10.13 4.66
C ALA A 55 0.03 9.50 5.60
N ALA A 56 -0.39 8.53 6.42
CA ALA A 56 0.51 7.77 7.28
C ALA A 56 1.54 6.95 6.49
N ALA A 57 1.12 6.36 5.36
CA ALA A 57 2.02 5.63 4.48
C ALA A 57 3.05 6.54 3.80
N VAL A 58 2.62 7.69 3.27
CA VAL A 58 3.51 8.69 2.65
C VAL A 58 4.51 9.23 3.66
N GLN A 59 4.06 9.65 4.85
CA GLN A 59 4.97 10.12 5.90
C GLN A 59 6.03 9.08 6.23
N ARG A 60 5.63 7.81 6.39
CA ARG A 60 6.56 6.72 6.64
C ARG A 60 7.56 6.53 5.49
N PHE A 61 7.13 6.69 4.25
CA PHE A 61 7.99 6.56 3.08
C PHE A 61 8.99 7.72 2.98
N GLU A 62 8.60 8.93 3.36
CA GLU A 62 9.48 10.10 3.45
C GLU A 62 10.53 9.92 4.56
N ASP A 63 10.11 9.50 5.76
CA ASP A 63 11.00 9.23 6.90
C ASP A 63 12.03 8.16 6.56
N GLU A 64 11.60 7.14 5.79
CA GLU A 64 12.46 6.07 5.30
C GLU A 64 13.25 6.44 4.04
N GLN A 65 13.05 7.65 3.49
CA GLN A 65 13.75 8.15 2.30
C GLN A 65 13.67 7.17 1.11
N VAL A 66 12.46 6.71 0.77
CA VAL A 66 12.28 5.86 -0.42
C VAL A 66 12.51 6.65 -1.71
N ASP A 67 13.08 6.02 -2.72
CA ASP A 67 13.33 6.63 -4.04
C ASP A 67 12.05 6.78 -4.87
N ALA A 68 11.06 5.91 -4.64
CA ALA A 68 9.78 5.90 -5.35
C ALA A 68 8.68 5.20 -4.56
N ILE A 69 7.43 5.60 -4.80
CA ILE A 69 6.23 4.89 -4.32
C ILE A 69 5.70 3.99 -5.43
N VAL A 70 5.44 2.72 -5.10
CA VAL A 70 4.83 1.73 -5.99
C VAL A 70 3.44 1.41 -5.47
N THR A 71 2.41 1.81 -6.22
CA THR A 71 1.02 1.52 -5.87
C THR A 71 0.63 0.10 -6.28
N LEU A 72 0.13 -0.69 -5.33
CA LEU A 72 -0.41 -2.03 -5.56
C LEU A 72 -1.93 -2.02 -5.34
N HIS A 73 -2.68 -1.99 -6.43
CA HIS A 73 -4.13 -2.07 -6.41
C HIS A 73 -4.55 -3.52 -6.16
N LEU A 74 -4.88 -3.85 -4.91
CA LEU A 74 -5.32 -5.20 -4.51
C LEU A 74 -6.77 -5.48 -4.97
N ALA A 75 -7.56 -4.42 -5.09
CA ALA A 75 -8.88 -4.41 -5.67
C ALA A 75 -9.21 -2.97 -6.13
N TYR A 76 -10.48 -2.73 -6.48
CA TYR A 76 -10.94 -1.39 -6.84
C TYR A 76 -10.68 -0.39 -5.69
N SER A 77 -10.15 0.80 -6.03
CA SER A 77 -9.90 1.91 -5.10
C SER A 77 -10.12 3.24 -5.84
N PRO A 78 -11.15 4.03 -5.49
CA PRO A 78 -11.36 5.37 -6.03
C PRO A 78 -10.21 6.30 -5.67
N SER A 79 -9.73 7.09 -6.63
CA SER A 79 -8.59 7.99 -6.42
C SER A 79 -8.87 9.14 -5.43
N LEU A 80 -10.11 9.42 -5.05
CA LEU A 80 -10.44 10.55 -4.18
C LEU A 80 -9.73 10.51 -2.81
N GLU A 81 -9.54 9.31 -2.25
CA GLU A 81 -8.86 9.13 -0.96
C GLU A 81 -7.33 9.28 -1.05
N SER A 82 -6.75 9.14 -2.25
CA SER A 82 -5.30 9.06 -2.46
C SER A 82 -4.73 10.20 -3.30
N ALA A 83 -5.50 10.81 -4.18
CA ALA A 83 -5.02 11.76 -5.19
C ALA A 83 -4.29 12.95 -4.56
N ASP A 84 -4.92 13.65 -3.61
CA ASP A 84 -4.32 14.82 -2.96
C ASP A 84 -3.10 14.47 -2.10
N VAL A 85 -2.99 13.23 -1.65
CA VAL A 85 -1.89 12.76 -0.78
C VAL A 85 -0.69 12.30 -1.59
N LEU A 86 -0.91 11.85 -2.83
CA LEU A 86 0.13 11.33 -3.73
C LEU A 86 0.61 12.35 -4.78
N ALA A 87 -0.03 13.52 -4.86
CA ALA A 87 0.25 14.57 -5.85
C ALA A 87 1.48 15.43 -5.53
#